data_AF-A0AAP5M7I7-F1
#
_entry.id   AF-A0AAP5M7I7-F1
#
_cell.length_a   1.000
_cell.length_b   1.000
_cell.length_c   1.000
_cell.angle_alpha   90.00
_cell.angle_beta   90.00
_cell.angle_gamma   90.00
#
_symmetry.space_group_name_H-M   'P 1'
#
loop_
_entity.id
_entity.type
_entity.pdbx_description
1 polymer ?
#
loop_
_entity_poly.entity_id
_entity_poly.type
_entity_poly.pdbx_seq_one_letter_code
_entity_poly.pdbx_strand_id
1 'polypeptide(L)'
;MPDTSTLEPLQNMPPLQQDEPSFPLPTTGNWYLLNVRSKKRESFLKYLNLAIAQHNLQEVILEVQIPQDKVYEDIVLVNLSNFNIANSELKKVEHFQSIQRKPLSLQQVSRMIRTE
;
A
#
# COMPACT_ATOMS: atom_id res chain seq x y z
N MET A 1 -40.34 -1.22 -45.42
CA MET A 1 -40.23 -2.16 -44.30
C MET A 1 -38.74 -2.29 -43.98
N PRO A 2 -38.29 -2.06 -42.73
CA PRO A 2 -36.90 -2.25 -42.34
C PRO A 2 -36.64 -3.70 -41.94
N ASP A 3 -35.53 -4.26 -42.40
CA ASP A 3 -35.04 -5.60 -42.02
C ASP A 3 -34.02 -5.45 -40.87
N THR A 4 -34.05 -6.39 -39.93
CA THR A 4 -33.36 -6.33 -38.64
C THR A 4 -32.19 -7.32 -38.62
N SER A 5 -31.06 -6.90 -38.04
CA SER A 5 -30.04 -7.69 -37.32
C SER A 5 -28.62 -7.69 -37.91
N THR A 6 -27.76 -6.90 -37.25
CA THR A 6 -26.54 -7.32 -36.52
C THR A 6 -25.78 -8.55 -37.03
N LEU A 7 -24.47 -8.36 -37.30
CA LEU A 7 -23.36 -9.18 -36.77
C LEU A 7 -22.03 -8.46 -37.01
N GLU A 8 -21.31 -8.16 -35.93
CA GLU A 8 -19.94 -7.63 -35.91
C GLU A 8 -18.93 -8.74 -36.27
N PRO A 9 -17.82 -8.45 -36.99
CA PRO A 9 -16.71 -9.40 -37.08
C PRO A 9 -15.76 -9.25 -35.88
N LEU A 10 -15.81 -10.25 -35.00
CA LEU A 10 -14.75 -10.58 -34.04
C LEU A 10 -13.43 -10.81 -34.79
N GLN A 11 -12.40 -9.99 -34.54
CA GLN A 11 -11.01 -10.42 -34.71
C GLN A 11 -10.00 -9.52 -33.97
N ASN A 12 -9.18 -10.21 -33.16
CA ASN A 12 -7.80 -9.91 -32.75
C ASN A 12 -7.54 -9.28 -31.36
N MET A 13 -7.32 -10.16 -30.38
CA MET A 13 -6.24 -10.04 -29.38
C MET A 13 -5.05 -10.93 -29.81
N PRO A 14 -3.80 -10.79 -29.31
CA PRO A 14 -3.14 -9.69 -28.58
C PRO A 14 -1.76 -9.29 -29.22
N PRO A 15 -0.94 -8.42 -28.59
CA PRO A 15 0.08 -8.96 -27.68
C PRO A 15 0.11 -8.27 -26.31
N LEU A 16 0.31 -9.11 -25.29
CA LEU A 16 0.60 -8.75 -23.90
C LEU A 16 2.00 -8.14 -23.81
N GLN A 17 2.08 -6.81 -23.72
CA GLN A 17 3.24 -6.12 -23.16
C GLN A 17 2.74 -4.99 -22.26
N GLN A 18 2.09 -5.38 -21.15
CA GLN A 18 2.06 -4.54 -19.97
C GLN A 18 3.32 -4.87 -19.18
N ASP A 19 4.41 -4.16 -19.50
CA ASP A 19 5.53 -3.95 -18.58
C ASP A 19 5.08 -2.93 -17.52
N GLU A 20 4.01 -3.27 -16.80
CA GLU A 20 3.69 -2.61 -15.54
C GLU A 20 4.30 -3.55 -14.51
N PRO A 21 5.29 -3.10 -13.70
CA PRO A 21 5.84 -3.94 -12.65
C PRO A 21 4.66 -4.45 -11.84
N SER A 22 4.45 -5.76 -11.92
CA SER A 22 3.40 -6.46 -11.21
C SER A 22 3.75 -6.40 -9.74
N PHE A 23 3.49 -5.26 -9.11
CA PHE A 23 3.17 -5.25 -7.70
C PHE A 23 1.89 -6.10 -7.65
N PRO A 24 1.91 -7.29 -7.02
CA PRO A 24 0.65 -7.95 -6.75
C PRO A 24 -0.14 -6.90 -5.98
N LEU A 25 -1.28 -6.47 -6.52
CA LEU A 25 -2.25 -5.71 -5.74
C LEU A 25 -2.95 -6.75 -4.88
N PRO A 26 -2.62 -6.95 -3.59
CA PRO A 26 -3.59 -7.55 -2.71
C PRO A 26 -4.69 -6.51 -2.54
N THR A 27 -5.74 -6.63 -3.34
CA THR A 27 -6.95 -5.78 -3.33
C THR A 27 -7.76 -5.93 -2.02
N THR A 28 -7.15 -6.33 -0.91
CA THR A 28 -7.84 -6.70 0.34
C THR A 28 -7.38 -5.90 1.55
N GLY A 29 -6.41 -5.00 1.40
CA GLY A 29 -5.94 -4.17 2.49
C GLY A 29 -6.39 -2.71 2.40
N ASN A 30 -6.36 -2.05 3.56
CA ASN A 30 -6.60 -0.62 3.67
C ASN A 30 -5.29 0.10 3.98
N TRP A 31 -5.08 1.24 3.32
CA TRP A 31 -3.92 2.08 3.56
C TRP A 31 -4.10 2.96 4.78
N TYR A 32 -3.06 3.08 5.60
CA TYR A 32 -3.08 3.91 6.79
C TYR A 32 -1.81 4.75 6.89
N LEU A 33 -1.96 5.89 7.56
CA LEU A 33 -0.88 6.82 7.83
C LEU A 33 -0.30 6.51 9.20
N LEU A 34 0.97 6.13 9.23
CA LEU A 34 1.73 5.82 10.43
C LEU A 34 2.73 6.93 10.70
N ASN A 35 2.66 7.52 11.88
CA ASN A 35 3.65 8.46 12.37
C ASN A 35 4.73 7.72 13.17
N VAL A 36 5.97 8.07 12.88
CA VAL A 36 7.15 7.61 13.60
C VAL A 36 7.76 8.75 14.41
N ARG A 37 8.68 8.41 15.32
CA ARG A 37 9.52 9.42 15.98
C ARG A 37 10.32 10.23 14.95
N SER A 38 10.53 11.52 15.25
CA SER A 38 11.18 12.41 14.31
C SER A 38 12.57 11.97 13.89
N LYS A 39 12.83 11.97 12.58
CA LYS A 39 14.09 11.51 11.96
C LYS A 39 14.46 10.05 12.25
N LYS A 40 13.51 9.24 12.72
CA LYS A 40 13.71 7.81 13.02
C LYS A 40 13.03 6.88 12.01
N ARG A 41 12.50 7.42 10.91
CA ARG A 41 11.81 6.64 9.85
C ARG A 41 12.61 5.44 9.35
N GLU A 42 13.88 5.63 8.99
CA GLU A 42 14.72 4.51 8.52
C GLU A 42 14.95 3.46 9.60
N SER A 43 15.16 3.89 10.85
CA SER A 43 15.33 2.97 11.98
C SER A 43 14.04 2.21 12.25
N PHE A 44 12.89 2.89 12.22
CA PHE A 44 11.57 2.28 12.33
C PHE A 44 11.36 1.21 11.24
N LEU A 45 11.69 1.50 9.98
CA LEU A 45 11.54 0.54 8.88
C LEU A 45 12.42 -0.71 9.06
N LYS A 46 13.64 -0.54 9.61
CA LYS A 46 14.49 -1.70 9.95
C LYS A 46 13.83 -2.57 11.02
N TYR A 47 13.34 -1.96 12.10
CA TYR A 47 12.65 -2.70 13.17
C TYR A 47 11.31 -3.29 12.70
N LEU A 48 10.59 -2.60 11.82
CA LEU A 48 9.35 -3.08 11.23
C LEU A 48 9.59 -4.32 10.39
N ASN A 49 10.60 -4.30 9.51
CA ASN A 49 10.95 -5.48 8.71
C ASN A 49 11.37 -6.66 9.59
N LEU A 50 12.11 -6.41 10.67
CA LEU A 50 12.45 -7.44 11.66
C LEU A 50 11.18 -8.00 12.33
N ALA A 51 10.27 -7.14 12.76
CA ALA A 51 9.01 -7.57 13.38
C ALA A 51 8.13 -8.36 12.41
N ILE A 52 8.06 -7.94 11.14
CA ILE A 52 7.35 -8.67 10.08
C ILE A 52 7.93 -10.07 9.90
N ALA A 53 9.25 -10.20 9.86
CA ALA A 53 9.93 -11.48 9.72
C ALA A 53 9.78 -12.39 10.96
N GLN A 54 9.86 -11.81 12.17
CA GLN A 54 9.80 -12.58 13.42
C GLN A 54 8.39 -13.03 13.78
N HIS A 55 7.39 -12.18 13.55
CA HIS A 55 6.01 -12.41 13.97
C HIS A 55 5.08 -12.84 12.83
N ASN A 56 5.64 -13.18 11.65
CA ASN A 56 4.88 -13.53 10.44
C ASN A 56 3.79 -12.50 10.10
N LEU A 57 4.12 -11.21 10.22
CA LEU A 57 3.13 -10.14 9.97
C LEU A 57 2.87 -9.91 8.49
N GLN A 58 3.45 -10.69 7.58
CA GLN A 58 3.25 -10.56 6.13
C GLN A 58 1.78 -10.75 5.71
N GLU A 59 1.01 -11.51 6.49
CA GLU A 59 -0.44 -11.68 6.25
C GLU A 59 -1.25 -10.43 6.68
N VAL A 60 -0.69 -9.63 7.59
CA VAL A 60 -1.36 -8.47 8.20
C VAL A 60 -0.89 -7.15 7.59
N ILE A 61 0.41 -7.01 7.36
CA ILE A 61 1.08 -5.88 6.74
C ILE A 61 1.44 -6.31 5.33
N LEU A 62 0.59 -5.91 4.38
CA LEU A 62 0.68 -6.31 2.99
C LEU A 62 1.76 -5.52 2.25
N GLU A 63 1.86 -4.22 2.53
CA GLU A 63 2.80 -3.34 1.86
C GLU A 63 3.18 -2.18 2.77
N VAL A 64 4.39 -1.66 2.59
CA VAL A 64 4.88 -0.46 3.26
C VAL A 64 5.47 0.46 2.21
N GLN A 65 4.98 1.69 2.18
CA GLN A 65 5.39 2.73 1.25
C GLN A 65 5.92 3.94 2.01
N ILE A 66 6.92 4.59 1.42
CA ILE A 66 7.55 5.77 2.01
C ILE A 66 7.13 6.98 1.18
N PRO A 67 6.45 7.96 1.79
CA PRO A 67 6.16 9.19 1.08
C PRO A 67 7.47 9.94 0.75
N GLN A 68 7.56 10.44 -0.48
CA GLN A 68 8.77 11.10 -1.00
C GLN A 68 8.92 12.53 -0.49
N ASP A 69 7.80 13.19 -0.22
CA ASP A 69 7.76 14.59 0.20
C ASP A 69 8.39 14.78 1.58
N LYS A 70 9.21 15.84 1.73
CA LYS A 70 9.89 16.14 3.01
C LYS A 70 8.92 16.47 4.14
N VAL A 71 7.75 17.01 3.80
CA VAL A 71 6.64 17.23 4.76
C VAL A 71 6.22 15.94 5.47
N TYR A 72 6.51 14.79 4.85
CA TYR A 72 6.19 13.46 5.37
C TYR A 72 7.43 12.72 5.89
N GLU A 73 8.49 13.43 6.32
CA GLU A 73 9.74 12.83 6.82
C GLU A 73 9.52 11.85 7.99
N ASP A 74 8.46 12.09 8.78
CA ASP A 74 8.09 11.30 9.95
C ASP A 74 6.86 10.43 9.71
N ILE A 75 6.50 10.22 8.45
CA ILE A 75 5.31 9.48 8.05
C ILE A 75 5.70 8.28 7.19
N VAL A 76 5.01 7.17 7.44
CA VAL A 76 5.10 5.92 6.69
C VAL A 76 3.69 5.50 6.30
N LEU A 77 3.53 5.03 5.07
CA LEU A 77 2.27 4.50 4.57
C LEU A 77 2.31 2.99 4.72
N VAL A 78 1.30 2.41 5.34
CA VAL A 78 1.21 0.96 5.53
C VAL A 78 -0.12 0.45 5.00
N ASN A 79 -0.07 -0.60 4.19
CA ASN A 79 -1.23 -1.31 3.70
C ASN A 79 -1.48 -2.51 4.63
N LEU A 80 -2.66 -2.52 5.26
CA LEU A 80 -2.99 -3.47 6.31
C LEU A 80 -4.24 -4.27 5.94
N SER A 81 -4.17 -5.60 6.03
CA SER A 81 -5.33 -6.49 5.94
C SER A 81 -6.22 -6.35 7.18
N ASN A 82 -5.62 -6.18 8.35
CA ASN A 82 -6.33 -6.08 9.63
C ASN A 82 -5.71 -5.04 10.54
N PHE A 83 -6.40 -3.90 10.70
CA PHE A 83 -5.93 -2.77 11.49
C PHE A 83 -5.70 -3.12 12.96
N ASN A 84 -6.57 -3.93 13.59
CA ASN A 84 -6.47 -4.21 15.03
C ASN A 84 -5.22 -5.01 15.37
N ILE A 85 -4.96 -6.06 14.59
CA ILE A 85 -3.77 -6.91 14.76
C ILE A 85 -2.52 -6.11 14.44
N ALA A 86 -2.49 -5.44 13.27
CA ALA A 86 -1.38 -4.60 12.86
C ALA A 86 -1.03 -3.55 13.91
N ASN A 87 -2.02 -2.78 14.38
CA ASN A 87 -1.81 -1.73 15.38
C ASN A 87 -1.26 -2.29 16.70
N SER A 88 -1.68 -3.49 17.11
CA SER A 88 -1.13 -4.15 18.31
C SER A 88 0.35 -4.47 18.14
N GLU A 89 0.75 -4.98 16.98
CA GLU A 89 2.13 -5.34 16.68
C GLU A 89 3.02 -4.11 16.42
N LEU A 90 2.52 -3.14 15.65
CA LEU A 90 3.19 -1.87 15.37
C LEU A 90 3.51 -1.08 16.64
N LYS A 91 2.64 -1.13 17.67
CA LYS A 91 2.90 -0.52 18.98
C LYS A 91 4.11 -1.10 19.71
N LYS A 92 4.52 -2.33 19.38
CA LYS A 92 5.71 -2.99 19.94
C LYS A 92 6.98 -2.62 19.17
N VAL A 93 6.84 -2.09 17.95
CA VAL A 93 7.97 -1.69 17.11
C VAL A 93 8.60 -0.42 17.65
N GLU A 94 9.92 -0.44 17.78
CA GLU A 94 10.71 0.73 18.17
C GLU A 94 10.43 1.93 17.28
N HIS A 95 10.33 3.12 17.90
CA HIS A 95 10.07 4.40 17.23
C HIS A 95 8.65 4.59 16.66
N PHE A 96 7.74 3.64 16.86
CA PHE A 96 6.31 3.86 16.62
C PHE A 96 5.80 5.04 17.47
N GLN A 97 4.99 5.90 16.87
CA GLN A 97 4.34 7.00 17.58
C GLN A 97 2.82 6.84 17.56
N SER A 98 2.24 6.78 16.36
CA SER A 98 0.80 6.60 16.20
C SER A 98 0.46 6.10 14.81
N ILE A 99 -0.74 5.55 14.66
CA ILE A 99 -1.32 5.22 13.36
C ILE A 99 -2.71 5.81 13.29
N GLN A 100 -3.03 6.46 12.17
CA GLN A 100 -4.35 7.02 11.95
C GLN A 100 -5.37 5.90 11.77
N ARG A 101 -6.49 5.98 12.50
CA ARG A 101 -7.58 5.00 12.38
C ARG A 101 -8.36 5.13 11.08
N LYS A 102 -8.29 6.30 10.44
CA LYS A 102 -8.97 6.57 9.18
C LYS A 102 -8.10 6.05 8.04
N PRO A 103 -8.60 5.12 7.21
CA PRO A 103 -7.85 4.68 6.05
C PRO A 103 -7.73 5.81 5.02
N LEU A 104 -6.61 5.82 4.31
CA LEU A 104 -6.33 6.71 3.19
C LEU A 104 -6.95 6.12 1.91
N SER A 105 -7.39 7.00 1.02
CA SER A 105 -7.78 6.57 -0.32
C SER A 105 -6.56 6.31 -1.19
N LEU A 106 -6.67 5.38 -2.15
CA LEU A 106 -5.58 5.09 -3.09
C LEU A 106 -5.11 6.34 -3.85
N GLN A 107 -6.02 7.28 -4.14
CA GLN A 107 -5.70 8.60 -4.69
C GLN A 107 -4.76 9.41 -3.80
N GLN A 108 -4.97 9.41 -2.47
CA GLN A 108 -4.11 10.11 -1.53
C GLN A 108 -2.74 9.44 -1.42
N VAL A 109 -2.72 8.11 -1.29
CA VAL A 109 -1.48 7.32 -1.24
C VAL A 109 -0.65 7.59 -2.48
N SER A 110 -1.26 7.47 -3.66
CA SER A 110 -0.62 7.74 -4.95
C SER A 110 -0.01 9.14 -4.97
N ARG A 111 -0.71 10.18 -4.50
CA ARG A 111 -0.16 11.55 -4.46
C ARG A 111 1.04 11.69 -3.53
N MET A 112 1.11 10.93 -2.44
CA MET A 112 2.20 10.98 -1.47
C MET A 112 3.45 10.21 -1.92
N ILE A 113 3.27 9.18 -2.75
CA ILE A 113 4.36 8.32 -3.26
C ILE A 113 4.76 8.64 -4.70
N ARG A 114 3.96 9.41 -5.44
CA ARG A 114 4.21 9.70 -6.86
C ARG A 114 5.49 10.52 -6.98
N THR A 115 6.53 9.86 -7.45
CA THR A 115 7.58 10.46 -8.28
C THR A 115 6.93 10.84 -9.61
N GLU A 116 7.10 12.09 -10.04
CA GLU A 116 6.59 12.64 -11.32
C GLU A 116 6.87 11.74 -12.53
#